data_AF-A0A968JIY0-F1
#
_entry.id   AF-A0A968JIY0-F1
#
_cell.length_a   1.000
_cell.length_b   1.000
_cell.length_c   1.000
_cell.angle_alpha   90.00
_cell.angle_beta   90.00
_cell.angle_gamma   90.00
#
_symmetry.space_group_name_H-M   'P 1'
#
loop_
_entity.id
_entity.type
_entity.pdbx_description
1 polymer ?
#
loop_
_entity_poly.entity_id
_entity_poly.type
_entity_poly.pdbx_seq_one_letter_code
_entity_poly.pdbx_strand_id
1 'polypeptide(L)'
;MSEAVDNLVIRAATAVDVPAVVQMIGAVFDEYRFVYEPAIEVPDILTLETTYAAPHVFFVGVADGVVVGSVGVKRYPPNAAEIKRLYLAAAQRGKGWGRRLLEWSIGWAQAQHVQTITAWSDTRFTDAIVCTCAAAS
;
A
#
# COMPACT_ATOMS: atom_id res chain seq x y z
N MET A 1 -31.31 -5.03 -3.83
CA MET A 1 -29.98 -4.81 -4.47
C MET A 1 -29.01 -4.60 -3.32
N SER A 2 -28.14 -5.58 -3.08
CA SER A 2 -27.37 -5.72 -1.84
C SER A 2 -26.36 -4.59 -1.68
N GLU A 3 -26.55 -3.71 -0.69
CA GLU A 3 -25.48 -2.88 -0.15
C GLU A 3 -24.44 -3.82 0.46
N ALA A 4 -23.29 -3.96 -0.21
CA ALA A 4 -22.15 -4.61 0.42
C ALA A 4 -21.67 -3.66 1.51
N VAL A 5 -21.84 -4.07 2.77
CA VAL A 5 -21.33 -3.34 3.93
C VAL A 5 -19.82 -3.17 3.72
N ASP A 6 -19.37 -1.93 3.61
CA ASP A 6 -17.99 -1.61 3.23
C ASP A 6 -17.05 -1.80 4.43
N ASN A 7 -16.70 -3.06 4.73
CA ASN A 7 -16.00 -3.47 5.96
C ASN A 7 -14.47 -3.29 5.91
N LEU A 8 -13.95 -2.40 5.06
CA LEU A 8 -12.51 -2.14 4.97
C LEU A 8 -12.08 -1.12 6.03
N VAL A 9 -11.26 -1.58 6.97
CA VAL A 9 -10.56 -0.75 7.96
C VAL A 9 -9.11 -0.57 7.51
N ILE A 10 -8.66 0.68 7.41
CA ILE A 10 -7.26 1.01 7.06
C ILE A 10 -6.54 1.49 8.32
N ARG A 11 -5.39 0.91 8.62
CA ARG A 11 -4.57 1.27 9.79
C ARG A 11 -3.08 1.09 9.54
N ALA A 12 -2.24 1.72 10.37
CA ALA A 12 -0.81 1.47 10.36
C ALA A 12 -0.53 -0.01 10.66
N ALA A 13 0.41 -0.57 9.91
CA ALA A 13 0.86 -1.93 10.06
C ALA A 13 1.89 -2.03 11.20
N THR A 14 1.93 -3.21 11.82
CA THR A 14 2.93 -3.59 12.82
C THR A 14 3.66 -4.85 12.37
N ALA A 15 4.69 -5.28 13.10
CA ALA A 15 5.37 -6.56 12.82
C ALA A 15 4.41 -7.76 12.78
N VAL A 16 3.29 -7.71 13.53
CA VAL A 16 2.26 -8.77 13.55
C VAL A 16 1.59 -8.95 12.18
N ASP A 17 1.51 -7.89 11.36
CA ASP A 17 0.86 -7.93 10.06
C ASP A 17 1.78 -8.51 8.95
N VAL A 18 3.09 -8.55 9.18
CA VAL A 18 4.10 -8.93 8.16
C VAL A 18 3.80 -10.28 7.51
N PRO A 19 3.52 -11.37 8.25
CA PRO A 19 3.23 -12.66 7.64
C PRO A 19 2.00 -12.62 6.71
N ALA A 20 0.94 -11.91 7.12
CA ALA A 20 -0.29 -11.79 6.34
C ALA A 20 -0.10 -10.95 5.07
N VAL A 21 0.67 -9.85 5.16
CA VAL A 21 1.03 -9.03 4.00
C VAL A 21 1.87 -9.83 3.01
N VAL A 22 2.90 -10.55 3.48
CA VAL A 22 3.76 -11.37 2.62
C VAL A 22 2.96 -12.46 1.92
N GLN A 23 2.05 -13.13 2.63
CA GLN A 23 1.16 -14.15 2.07
C GLN A 23 0.24 -13.55 1.01
N MET A 24 -0.38 -12.39 1.28
CA MET A 24 -1.25 -11.72 0.32
C MET A 24 -0.50 -11.35 -0.96
N ILE A 25 0.70 -10.78 -0.85
CA ILE A 25 1.52 -10.43 -2.02
C ILE A 25 1.95 -11.69 -2.77
N GLY A 26 2.31 -12.77 -2.08
CA GLY A 26 2.63 -14.05 -2.70
C GLY A 26 1.46 -14.61 -3.51
N ALA A 27 0.25 -14.59 -2.95
CA ALA A 27 -0.95 -15.01 -3.66
C ALA A 27 -1.21 -14.16 -4.92
N VAL A 28 -0.87 -12.86 -4.89
CA VAL A 28 -0.93 -12.00 -6.09
C VAL A 28 0.11 -12.41 -7.13
N PHE A 29 1.35 -12.72 -6.73
CA PHE A 29 2.40 -13.18 -7.66
C PHE A 29 2.10 -14.54 -8.28
N ASP A 30 1.48 -15.46 -7.53
CA ASP A 30 1.06 -16.78 -8.00
C ASP A 30 0.07 -16.68 -9.16
N GLU A 31 -0.80 -15.66 -9.19
CA GLU A 31 -1.72 -15.40 -10.33
C GLU A 31 -0.98 -15.21 -11.65
N TYR A 32 0.20 -14.59 -11.58
CA TYR A 32 1.06 -14.32 -12.72
C TYR A 32 2.06 -15.44 -12.99
N ARG A 33 2.01 -16.55 -12.22
CA ARG A 33 2.92 -17.70 -12.29
C ARG A 33 4.39 -17.30 -12.15
N PHE A 34 4.68 -16.26 -11.40
CA PHE A 34 6.04 -15.86 -11.07
C PHE A 34 6.56 -16.63 -9.87
N VAL A 35 7.86 -16.90 -9.84
CA VAL A 35 8.52 -17.40 -8.63
C VAL A 35 8.58 -16.25 -7.63
N TYR A 36 7.87 -16.40 -6.51
CA TYR A 36 7.87 -15.41 -5.44
C TYR A 36 8.83 -15.83 -4.33
N GLU A 37 9.93 -15.09 -4.20
CA GLU A 37 10.86 -15.24 -3.09
C GLU A 37 10.80 -13.98 -2.21
N PRO A 38 10.14 -14.01 -1.03
CA PRO A 38 9.91 -12.82 -0.21
C PRO A 38 11.19 -12.07 0.17
N ALA A 39 12.28 -12.79 0.42
CA ALA A 39 13.57 -12.22 0.77
C ALA A 39 14.18 -11.36 -0.35
N ILE A 40 13.84 -11.64 -1.60
CA ILE A 40 14.27 -10.87 -2.78
C ILE A 40 13.22 -9.81 -3.14
N GLU A 41 11.94 -10.20 -3.18
CA GLU A 41 10.88 -9.37 -3.75
C GLU A 41 10.35 -8.31 -2.77
N VAL A 42 10.30 -8.62 -1.47
CA VAL A 42 9.75 -7.73 -0.42
C VAL A 42 10.62 -7.65 0.85
N PRO A 43 11.96 -7.49 0.76
CA PRO A 43 12.81 -7.39 1.95
C PRO A 43 12.45 -6.20 2.86
N ASP A 44 11.88 -5.14 2.29
CA ASP A 44 11.39 -3.97 3.03
C ASP A 44 10.21 -4.30 3.95
N ILE A 45 9.38 -5.27 3.59
CA ILE A 45 8.23 -5.72 4.40
C ILE A 45 8.70 -6.68 5.50
N LEU A 46 9.70 -7.52 5.21
CA LEU A 46 10.29 -8.40 6.23
C LEU A 46 10.97 -7.61 7.37
N THR A 47 11.36 -6.36 7.09
CA THR A 47 11.99 -5.44 8.04
C THR A 47 11.10 -4.22 8.30
N LEU A 48 9.77 -4.42 8.32
CA LEU A 48 8.76 -3.36 8.34
C LEU A 48 9.02 -2.29 9.40
N GLU A 49 9.32 -2.68 10.64
CA GLU A 49 9.51 -1.73 11.75
C GLU A 49 10.71 -0.81 11.57
N THR A 50 11.78 -1.27 10.89
CA THR A 50 12.95 -0.43 10.63
C THR A 50 12.81 0.33 9.31
N THR A 51 12.31 -0.34 8.26
CA THR A 51 12.19 0.26 6.92
C THR A 51 11.08 1.30 6.83
N TYR A 52 10.01 1.13 7.60
CA TYR A 52 8.87 2.06 7.66
C TYR A 52 8.75 2.76 9.02
N ALA A 53 9.84 2.87 9.77
CA ALA A 53 9.93 3.77 10.91
C ALA A 53 9.67 5.22 10.49
N ALA A 54 9.23 6.06 11.43
CA ALA A 54 9.05 7.49 11.18
C ALA A 54 10.31 8.09 10.53
N PRO A 55 10.17 8.91 9.47
CA PRO A 55 8.95 9.57 9.01
C PRO A 55 8.14 8.77 7.96
N HIS A 56 8.45 7.51 7.72
CA HIS A 56 7.71 6.64 6.80
C HIS A 56 6.51 5.99 7.51
N VAL A 57 5.63 5.36 6.74
CA VAL A 57 4.54 4.54 7.29
C VAL A 57 4.17 3.44 6.32
N PHE A 58 3.72 2.31 6.85
CA PHE A 58 3.10 1.24 6.08
C PHE A 58 1.67 1.04 6.60
N PHE A 59 0.70 1.00 5.70
CA PHE A 59 -0.71 0.76 6.02
C PHE A 59 -1.14 -0.61 5.52
N VAL A 60 -2.06 -1.22 6.26
CA VAL A 60 -2.80 -2.40 5.84
C VAL A 60 -4.30 -2.08 5.78
N GLY A 61 -4.95 -2.62 4.76
CA GLY A 61 -6.39 -2.72 4.68
C GLY A 61 -6.84 -4.06 5.24
N VAL A 62 -7.71 -4.03 6.24
CA VAL A 62 -8.24 -5.22 6.92
C VAL A 62 -9.75 -5.29 6.69
N ALA A 63 -10.23 -6.44 6.23
CA ALA A 63 -11.66 -6.73 6.11
C ALA A 63 -11.92 -8.12 6.72
N ASP A 64 -12.97 -8.23 7.53
CA ASP A 64 -13.34 -9.48 8.23
C ASP A 64 -12.17 -10.10 9.03
N GLY A 65 -11.31 -9.25 9.59
CA GLY A 65 -10.13 -9.67 10.36
C GLY A 65 -8.93 -10.12 9.52
N VAL A 66 -9.03 -10.08 8.18
CA VAL A 66 -7.99 -10.53 7.25
C VAL A 66 -7.34 -9.33 6.56
N VAL A 67 -6.02 -9.34 6.42
CA VAL A 67 -5.30 -8.36 5.60
C VAL A 67 -5.64 -8.60 4.13
N VAL A 68 -6.29 -7.62 3.52
CA VAL A 68 -6.76 -7.65 2.13
C VAL A 68 -6.08 -6.61 1.25
N GLY A 69 -5.27 -5.72 1.82
CA GLY A 69 -4.47 -4.78 1.05
C GLY A 69 -3.31 -4.20 1.85
N SER A 70 -2.36 -3.62 1.13
CA SER A 70 -1.17 -2.98 1.69
C SER A 70 -0.82 -1.71 0.91
N VAL A 71 -0.15 -0.77 1.56
CA VAL A 71 0.47 0.39 0.92
C VAL A 71 1.53 1.00 1.83
N GLY A 72 2.73 1.19 1.31
CA GLY A 72 3.83 1.90 1.96
C GLY A 72 3.93 3.34 1.48
N VAL A 73 4.24 4.26 2.40
CA VAL A 73 4.51 5.68 2.10
C VAL A 73 5.90 6.02 2.60
N LYS A 74 6.84 6.25 1.68
CA LYS A 74 8.21 6.66 1.99
C LYS A 74 8.38 8.16 1.79
N ARG A 75 8.56 8.90 2.89
CA ARG A 75 8.89 10.32 2.86
C ARG A 75 10.32 10.61 2.41
N TYR A 76 10.48 11.68 1.63
CA TYR A 76 11.75 12.22 1.15
C TYR A 76 11.81 13.74 1.38
N PRO A 77 12.95 14.29 1.85
CA PRO A 77 13.13 15.73 1.93
C PRO A 77 13.09 16.41 0.54
N PRO A 78 12.65 17.69 0.46
CA PRO A 78 12.09 18.48 1.54
C PRO A 78 10.63 18.11 1.87
N ASN A 79 9.76 17.96 0.86
CA ASN A 79 8.31 17.74 1.03
C ASN A 79 7.76 16.70 0.03
N ALA A 80 8.48 15.59 -0.18
CA ALA A 80 8.08 14.56 -1.12
C ALA A 80 7.73 13.25 -0.41
N ALA A 81 6.93 12.41 -1.06
CA ALA A 81 6.74 11.02 -0.66
C ALA A 81 6.61 10.11 -1.89
N GLU A 82 6.91 8.85 -1.71
CA GLU A 82 6.69 7.79 -2.69
C GLU A 82 5.68 6.78 -2.13
N ILE A 83 4.69 6.42 -2.92
CA ILE A 83 3.81 5.28 -2.67
C ILE A 83 4.49 4.02 -3.19
N LYS A 84 4.62 3.02 -2.32
CA LYS A 84 5.18 1.71 -2.64
C LYS A 84 4.24 0.60 -2.20
N ARG A 85 4.41 -0.59 -2.77
CA ARG A 85 3.74 -1.82 -2.31
C ARG A 85 2.21 -1.69 -2.19
N LEU A 86 1.60 -0.92 -3.10
CA LEU A 86 0.15 -0.83 -3.20
C LEU A 86 -0.36 -2.14 -3.82
N TYR A 87 -0.81 -3.05 -2.96
CA TYR A 87 -1.36 -4.34 -3.36
C TYR A 87 -2.73 -4.54 -2.74
N LEU A 88 -3.59 -5.28 -3.44
CA LEU A 88 -4.91 -5.68 -2.98
C LEU A 88 -5.12 -7.15 -3.33
N ALA A 89 -5.68 -7.91 -2.40
CA ALA A 89 -6.10 -9.29 -2.62
C ALA A 89 -7.04 -9.35 -3.82
N ALA A 90 -6.80 -10.30 -4.73
CA ALA A 90 -7.49 -10.36 -6.01
C ALA A 90 -9.01 -10.49 -5.89
N ALA A 91 -9.48 -11.26 -4.90
CA ALA A 91 -10.89 -11.44 -4.57
C ALA A 91 -11.63 -10.13 -4.18
N GLN A 92 -10.88 -9.04 -3.94
CA GLN A 92 -11.41 -7.74 -3.53
C GLN A 92 -11.22 -6.66 -4.60
N ARG A 93 -10.70 -7.01 -5.79
CA ARG A 93 -10.61 -6.09 -6.94
C ARG A 93 -12.02 -5.73 -7.43
N GLY A 94 -12.15 -4.56 -8.06
CA GLY A 94 -13.44 -4.05 -8.57
C GLY A 94 -14.37 -3.43 -7.52
N LYS A 95 -13.99 -3.42 -6.24
CA LYS A 95 -14.76 -2.81 -5.13
C LYS A 95 -14.32 -1.38 -4.75
N GLY A 96 -13.36 -0.81 -5.48
CA GLY A 96 -12.80 0.51 -5.17
C GLY A 96 -11.82 0.55 -3.97
N TRP A 97 -11.55 -0.57 -3.31
CA TRP A 97 -10.68 -0.62 -2.12
C TRP A 97 -9.22 -0.21 -2.38
N GLY A 98 -8.67 -0.52 -3.56
CA GLY A 98 -7.35 -0.04 -3.96
C GLY A 98 -7.28 1.50 -4.05
N ARG A 99 -8.35 2.11 -4.58
CA ARG A 99 -8.50 3.58 -4.62
C ARG A 99 -8.62 4.15 -3.22
N ARG A 100 -9.40 3.52 -2.33
CA ARG A 100 -9.52 3.96 -0.92
C ARG A 100 -8.18 3.89 -0.17
N LEU A 101 -7.37 2.84 -0.37
CA LEU A 101 -6.01 2.74 0.19
C LEU A 101 -5.09 3.85 -0.32
N LEU A 102 -5.15 4.16 -1.61
CA LEU A 102 -4.40 5.25 -2.21
C LEU A 102 -4.83 6.61 -1.65
N GLU A 103 -6.13 6.90 -1.63
CA GLU A 103 -6.70 8.14 -1.09
C GLU A 103 -6.36 8.32 0.39
N TRP A 104 -6.42 7.24 1.19
CA TRP A 104 -5.99 7.24 2.58
C TRP A 104 -4.51 7.63 2.72
N SER A 105 -3.65 7.04 1.89
CA SER A 105 -2.21 7.31 1.91
C SER A 105 -1.88 8.74 1.50
N ILE A 106 -2.60 9.28 0.52
CA ILE A 106 -2.50 10.68 0.09
C ILE A 106 -2.95 11.61 1.22
N GLY A 107 -4.09 11.35 1.85
CA GLY A 107 -4.60 12.15 2.97
C GLY A 107 -3.63 12.16 4.16
N TRP A 108 -3.03 11.01 4.49
CA TRP A 108 -1.96 10.94 5.49
C TRP A 108 -0.76 11.80 5.08
N ALA A 109 -0.27 11.68 3.85
CA ALA A 109 0.90 12.43 3.38
C ALA A 109 0.65 13.95 3.37
N GLN A 110 -0.56 14.39 3.01
CA GLN A 110 -0.98 15.79 3.09
C GLN A 110 -0.96 16.30 4.54
N ALA A 111 -1.45 15.51 5.49
CA ALA A 111 -1.37 15.84 6.91
C ALA A 111 0.07 15.90 7.44
N GLN A 112 1.04 15.33 6.70
CA GLN A 112 2.48 15.43 6.96
C GLN A 112 3.18 16.53 6.15
N HIS A 113 2.42 17.45 5.54
CA HIS A 113 2.92 18.55 4.70
C HIS A 113 3.72 18.10 3.45
N VAL A 114 3.41 16.92 2.91
CA VAL A 114 3.96 16.47 1.63
C VAL A 114 3.27 17.23 0.48
N GLN A 115 4.07 17.78 -0.43
CA GLN A 115 3.62 18.53 -1.61
C GLN A 115 3.65 17.69 -2.89
N THR A 116 4.55 16.71 -2.97
CA THR A 116 4.68 15.86 -4.17
C THR A 116 4.64 14.40 -3.78
N ILE A 117 3.76 13.63 -4.44
CA ILE A 117 3.69 12.18 -4.27
C ILE A 117 3.97 11.50 -5.60
N THR A 118 4.95 10.60 -5.60
CA THR A 118 5.26 9.74 -6.75
C THR A 118 4.78 8.33 -6.47
N ALA A 119 4.29 7.64 -7.50
CA ALA A 119 4.03 6.22 -7.44
C ALA A 119 4.60 5.59 -8.71
N TRP A 120 5.24 4.44 -8.55
CA TRP A 120 5.76 3.67 -9.66
C TRP A 120 4.99 2.36 -9.73
N SER A 121 4.33 2.09 -10.86
CA SER A 121 4.00 0.71 -11.20
C SER A 121 5.23 0.12 -11.87
N ASP A 122 5.64 -1.07 -11.42
CA ASP A 122 6.66 -1.83 -12.13
C ASP A 122 6.14 -2.13 -13.56
N THR A 123 7.00 -2.07 -14.58
CA THR A 123 6.67 -2.21 -16.02
C THR A 123 6.07 -3.56 -16.40
N ARG A 124 6.01 -4.51 -15.46
CA ARG A 124 5.17 -5.73 -15.57
C ARG A 124 3.67 -5.43 -15.49
N PHE A 125 3.29 -4.23 -15.04
CA PHE A 125 1.95 -3.67 -14.95
C PHE A 125 1.94 -2.26 -15.57
N THR A 126 1.25 -2.10 -16.70
CA THR A 126 1.55 -1.10 -17.75
C THR A 126 1.26 0.38 -17.45
N ASP A 127 1.03 0.85 -16.21
CA ASP A 127 0.55 2.22 -15.95
C ASP A 127 1.23 2.96 -14.77
N ALA A 128 2.12 3.91 -15.06
CA ALA A 128 2.68 4.83 -14.07
C ALA A 128 1.72 5.99 -13.75
N ILE A 129 1.54 6.33 -12.46
CA ILE A 129 0.71 7.46 -12.01
C ILE A 129 1.55 8.40 -11.15
N VAL A 130 1.85 9.60 -11.66
CA VAL A 130 2.41 10.70 -10.87
C VAL A 130 1.24 11.55 -10.37
N CYS A 131 1.15 11.77 -9.06
CA CYS A 131 0.04 12.52 -8.46
C CYS A 131 0.58 13.73 -7.68
N THR A 132 0.45 14.93 -8.24
CA THR A 132 0.87 16.16 -7.57
C THR A 132 -0.22 16.60 -6.60
N CYS A 133 0.11 16.69 -5.30
CA CYS A 133 -0.78 17.27 -4.31
C CYS A 133 -0.54 18.78 -4.30
N ALA A 134 -1.44 19.56 -4.90
CA ALA A 134 -1.40 21.01 -4.70
C ALA A 134 -1.66 21.30 -3.22
N ALA A 135 -0.63 21.77 -2.51
CA ALA A 135 -0.80 22.24 -1.14
C ALA A 135 -1.68 23.50 -1.19
N ALA A 136 -2.89 23.42 -0.64
CA ALA A 136 -3.70 24.60 -0.39
C ALA A 136 -2.98 25.43 0.68
N SER A 137 -2.48 26.58 0.25
CA SER A 137 -1.86 27.65 1.03
C SER A 137 -2.83 28.27 2.03
#